data_AF-A0A4R3N3Q7-F1
#
_entry.id   AF-A0A4R3N3Q7-F1
#
_cell.length_a   1.000
_cell.length_b   1.000
_cell.length_c   1.000
_cell.angle_alpha   90.00
_cell.angle_beta   90.00
_cell.angle_gamma   90.00
#
_symmetry.space_group_name_H-M   'P 1'
#
loop_
_entity.id
_entity.type
_entity.pdbx_description
1 polymer ?
#
loop_
_entity_poly.entity_id
_entity_poly.type
_entity_poly.pdbx_seq_one_letter_code
_entity_poly.pdbx_strand_id
1 'polypeptide(L)'
;MSAISDRLDIDDLTQLAAPELRGRLATLIRQYAHQRSVELAETILCHIEALCLHPADCRDAEQLCAYRRLARHWRWLAASQRVPLTSSFA
;
A
#
# COMPACT_ATOMS: atom_id res chain seq x y z
N MET A 1 6.79 20.78 5.18
CA MET A 1 5.70 19.85 4.78
C MET A 1 6.10 19.28 3.43
N SER A 2 6.84 18.17 3.42
CA SER A 2 7.43 17.64 2.17
C SER A 2 6.38 16.89 1.37
N ALA A 3 5.96 17.52 0.28
CA ALA A 3 5.30 16.89 -0.86
C ALA A 3 6.30 15.97 -1.55
N ILE A 4 6.35 14.70 -1.15
CA ILE A 4 7.04 13.65 -1.90
C ILE A 4 6.21 12.38 -1.74
N SER A 5 5.02 12.36 -2.36
CA SER A 5 4.56 11.12 -2.97
C SER A 5 5.34 11.00 -4.27
N ASP A 6 6.62 10.66 -4.15
CA ASP A 6 7.33 10.09 -5.29
C ASP A 6 6.55 8.82 -5.61
N ARG A 7 5.82 8.81 -6.72
CA ARG A 7 5.15 7.61 -7.22
C ARG A 7 6.25 6.69 -7.71
N LEU A 8 6.96 6.08 -6.77
CA LEU A 8 7.88 5.00 -7.04
C LEU A 8 7.03 3.83 -7.51
N ASP A 9 7.28 3.37 -8.72
CA ASP A 9 6.65 2.18 -9.25
C ASP A 9 7.16 0.95 -8.49
N ILE A 10 6.42 -0.15 -8.58
CA ILE A 10 6.73 -1.39 -7.84
C ILE A 10 8.17 -1.84 -8.11
N ASP A 11 8.64 -1.68 -9.36
CA ASP A 11 9.99 -2.06 -9.75
C ASP A 11 11.07 -1.25 -9.01
N ASP A 12 10.91 0.06 -8.89
CA ASP A 12 11.82 0.92 -8.10
C ASP A 12 11.77 0.56 -6.62
N LEU A 13 10.58 0.23 -6.11
CA LEU A 13 10.38 -0.20 -4.74
C LEU A 13 11.06 -1.54 -4.44
N THR A 14 11.13 -2.48 -5.39
CA THR A 14 11.81 -3.76 -5.16
C THR A 14 13.33 -3.64 -5.04
N GLN A 15 13.92 -2.51 -5.45
CA GLN A 15 15.36 -2.25 -5.26
C GLN A 15 15.70 -1.79 -3.85
N LEU A 16 14.72 -1.31 -3.08
CA LEU A 16 14.90 -0.91 -1.69
C LEU A 16 14.97 -2.11 -0.78
N ALA A 17 15.86 -2.05 0.23
CA ALA A 17 15.95 -3.09 1.24
C ALA A 17 14.60 -3.27 1.96
N ALA A 18 14.21 -4.53 2.16
CA ALA A 18 12.99 -4.91 2.89
C ALA A 18 12.73 -4.14 4.22
N PRO A 19 13.70 -3.89 5.12
CA PRO A 19 13.46 -3.10 6.32
C PRO A 19 13.07 -1.64 6.02
N GLU A 20 13.64 -1.05 4.97
CA GLU A 20 13.33 0.32 4.56
C GLU A 20 11.92 0.42 3.97
N LEU A 21 11.54 -0.54 3.12
CA LEU A 21 10.16 -0.67 2.62
C LEU A 21 9.15 -0.78 3.77
N ARG A 22 9.44 -1.57 4.80
CA ARG A 22 8.56 -1.70 5.99
C ARG A 22 8.47 -0.38 6.77
N GLY A 23 9.57 0.35 6.91
CA GLY A 23 9.60 1.66 7.55
C GLY A 23 8.76 2.70 6.81
N ARG A 24 8.88 2.74 5.48
CA ARG A 24 8.07 3.60 4.60
C ARG A 24 6.59 3.23 4.67
N LEU A 25 6.28 1.93 4.61
CA LEU A 25 4.91 1.41 4.75
C LEU A 25 4.25 1.85 6.06
N ALA A 26 4.95 1.75 7.18
CA ALA A 26 4.41 2.18 8.48
C ALA A 26 4.10 3.69 8.52
N THR A 27 4.91 4.51 7.86
CA THR A 27 4.67 5.95 7.74
C THR A 27 3.46 6.25 6.87
N LEU A 28 3.31 5.57 5.73
CA LEU A 28 2.16 5.73 4.86
C LEU A 28 0.85 5.32 5.54
N ILE A 29 0.84 4.19 6.28
CA ILE A 29 -0.33 3.74 7.04
C ILE A 29 -0.74 4.79 8.09
N ARG A 30 0.23 5.38 8.79
CA ARG A 30 -0.04 6.47 9.75
C ARG A 30 -0.61 7.71 9.07
N GLN A 31 -0.05 8.12 7.93
CA GLN A 31 -0.59 9.24 7.15
C GLN A 31 -2.02 8.97 6.67
N TYR A 32 -2.30 7.75 6.20
CA TYR A 32 -3.63 7.35 5.78
C TYR A 32 -4.64 7.38 6.94
N ALA A 33 -4.23 6.99 8.15
CA ALA A 33 -5.11 7.08 9.33
C ALA A 33 -5.57 8.53 9.60
N HIS A 34 -4.77 9.53 9.25
CA HIS A 34 -5.10 10.94 9.41
C HIS A 34 -5.88 11.54 8.23
N GLN A 35 -5.51 11.19 6.99
CA GLN A 35 -6.01 11.88 5.79
C GLN A 35 -7.02 11.06 4.98
N ARG A 36 -7.13 9.74 5.20
CA ARG A 36 -8.02 8.79 4.49
C ARG A 36 -8.15 9.09 2.99
N SER A 37 -7.01 9.10 2.30
CA SER A 37 -6.93 9.37 0.85
C SER A 37 -6.82 8.09 0.04
N VAL A 38 -7.52 8.05 -1.09
CA VAL A 38 -7.41 6.97 -2.10
C VAL A 38 -5.97 6.83 -2.57
N GLU A 39 -5.28 7.93 -2.87
CA GLU A 39 -3.90 7.92 -3.38
C GLU A 39 -2.94 7.29 -2.36
N LEU A 40 -3.16 7.55 -1.07
CA LEU A 40 -2.39 6.93 0.00
C LEU A 40 -2.68 5.43 0.08
N ALA A 41 -3.95 5.00 -0.06
CA ALA A 41 -4.29 3.58 -0.08
C ALA A 41 -3.63 2.83 -1.26
N GLU A 42 -3.58 3.46 -2.44
CA GLU A 42 -2.90 2.91 -3.62
C GLU A 42 -1.38 2.84 -3.42
N THR A 43 -0.79 3.88 -2.84
CA THR A 43 0.66 3.92 -2.55
C THR A 43 1.02 2.82 -1.54
N ILE A 44 0.20 2.63 -0.50
CA ILE A 44 0.35 1.54 0.48
C ILE A 44 0.26 0.17 -0.20
N LEU A 45 -0.68 0.00 -1.12
CA LEU A 45 -0.83 -1.25 -1.89
C LEU A 45 0.46 -1.57 -2.68
N CYS A 46 1.01 -0.59 -3.40
CA CYS A 46 2.25 -0.77 -4.19
C CYS A 46 3.43 -1.21 -3.30
N HIS A 47 3.57 -0.62 -2.10
CA HIS A 47 4.62 -1.00 -1.15
C HIS A 47 4.43 -2.43 -0.61
N ILE A 48 3.18 -2.87 -0.39
CA ILE A 48 2.90 -4.24 0.05
C ILE A 48 3.18 -5.25 -1.08
N GLU A 49 2.84 -4.91 -2.32
CA GLU A 49 3.13 -5.75 -3.49
C GLU A 49 4.63 -5.85 -3.75
N ALA A 50 5.38 -4.75 -3.65
CA ALA A 50 6.84 -4.76 -3.70
C ALA A 50 7.46 -5.65 -2.61
N LEU A 51 6.94 -5.59 -1.38
CA LEU A 51 7.36 -6.49 -0.29
C LEU A 51 7.05 -7.98 -0.59
N CYS A 52 6.00 -8.29 -1.35
CA CYS A 52 5.69 -9.66 -1.77
C CYS A 52 6.62 -10.17 -2.87
N LEU A 53 7.10 -9.29 -3.74
CA LEU A 53 7.96 -9.61 -4.88
C LEU A 53 9.46 -9.54 -4.57
N HIS A 54 9.82 -9.00 -3.40
CA HIS A 54 11.22 -8.73 -3.04
C HIS A 54 12.07 -10.02 -2.99
N PRO A 55 13.13 -10.14 -3.82
CA PRO A 55 13.86 -11.40 -4.02
C PRO A 55 14.73 -11.81 -2.82
N ALA A 56 15.19 -10.85 -2.01
CA ALA A 56 16.04 -11.14 -0.84
C ALA A 56 15.27 -11.49 0.44
N ASP A 57 13.93 -11.38 0.43
CA ASP A 57 13.11 -11.66 1.62
C ASP A 57 12.63 -13.12 1.50
N CYS A 58 13.45 -14.06 1.99
CA CYS A 58 13.09 -15.47 2.10
C CYS A 58 12.01 -15.63 3.18
N ARG A 59 10.77 -15.31 2.84
CA ARG A 59 9.64 -15.25 3.78
C ARG A 59 9.00 -16.61 3.99
N ASP A 60 8.63 -16.87 5.23
CA ASP A 60 7.70 -17.94 5.57
C ASP A 60 6.33 -17.72 4.91
N ALA A 61 5.64 -18.81 4.54
CA ALA A 61 4.36 -18.79 3.85
C ALA A 61 3.29 -17.99 4.62
N GLU A 62 3.37 -17.99 5.95
CA GLU A 62 2.48 -17.21 6.81
C GLU A 62 2.66 -15.69 6.63
N GLN A 63 3.90 -15.22 6.48
CA GLN A 63 4.19 -13.81 6.28
C GLN A 63 3.67 -13.36 4.91
N LEU A 64 3.89 -14.13 3.85
CA LEU A 64 3.32 -13.86 2.53
C LEU A 64 1.79 -13.82 2.55
N CYS A 65 1.16 -14.74 3.28
CA CYS A 65 -0.28 -14.71 3.48
C CYS A 65 -0.75 -13.44 4.19
N ALA A 66 -0.03 -12.99 5.21
CA ALA A 66 -0.34 -11.74 5.91
C ALA A 66 -0.27 -10.53 4.99
N TYR A 67 0.78 -10.40 4.18
CA TYR A 67 0.89 -9.30 3.19
C TYR A 67 -0.20 -9.36 2.13
N ARG A 68 -0.53 -10.55 1.60
CA ARG A 68 -1.62 -10.70 0.62
C ARG A 68 -2.98 -10.29 1.21
N ARG A 69 -3.24 -10.64 2.47
CA ARG A 69 -4.47 -10.20 3.17
C ARG A 69 -4.50 -8.68 3.33
N LEU A 70 -3.38 -8.06 3.70
CA LEU A 70 -3.25 -6.61 3.78
C LEU A 70 -3.48 -5.96 2.40
N ALA A 71 -2.82 -6.44 1.34
CA ALA A 71 -3.00 -5.93 -0.02
C ALA A 71 -4.47 -5.97 -0.44
N ARG A 72 -5.17 -7.07 -0.17
CA ARG A 72 -6.61 -7.17 -0.46
C ARG A 72 -7.44 -6.14 0.32
N HIS A 73 -7.12 -5.91 1.59
CA HIS A 73 -7.81 -4.91 2.41
C HIS A 73 -7.63 -3.49 1.85
N TRP A 74 -6.40 -3.11 1.49
CA TRP A 74 -6.10 -1.79 0.93
C TRP A 74 -6.70 -1.59 -0.46
N ARG A 75 -6.73 -2.63 -1.29
CA ARG A 75 -7.43 -2.60 -2.58
C ARG A 75 -8.92 -2.34 -2.42
N TRP A 76 -9.56 -2.98 -1.43
CA TRP A 76 -10.96 -2.73 -1.12
C TRP A 76 -11.16 -1.29 -0.63
N LEU A 77 -10.32 -0.78 0.28
CA LEU A 77 -10.42 0.60 0.76
C LEU A 77 -10.29 1.63 -0.36
N ALA A 78 -9.31 1.46 -1.26
CA ALA A 78 -9.13 2.32 -2.41
C ALA A 78 -10.34 2.29 -3.35
N ALA A 79 -10.92 1.10 -3.58
CA ALA A 79 -12.13 0.94 -4.39
C ALA A 79 -13.36 1.58 -3.72
N SER A 80 -13.57 1.38 -2.42
CA SER A 80 -14.72 1.91 -1.69
C SER A 80 -14.72 3.43 -1.59
N GLN A 81 -13.55 4.07 -1.58
CA GLN A 81 -13.43 5.53 -1.58
C GLN A 81 -13.47 6.12 -2.99
N ARG A 82 -13.18 5.33 -4.02
CA ARG A 82 -13.32 5.73 -5.43
C ARG A 82 -14.75 5.78 -5.90
N VAL A 83 -15.63 4.93 -5.35
CA VAL A 83 -17.05 4.96 -5.68
C VAL A 83 -17.62 6.23 -5.06
N PRO A 84 -17.94 7.28 -5.85
CA PRO A 84 -18.76 8.35 -5.33
C PRO A 84 -20.11 7.72 -5.04
N LEU A 85 -20.79 8.16 -4.00
CA LEU A 85 -22.19 7.81 -3.79
C LEU A 85 -23.05 8.40 -4.94
N THR A 86 -22.97 7.82 -6.15
CA THR A 86 -24.02 7.92 -7.17
C THR A 86 -24.94 6.72 -6.99
N SER A 87 -25.54 6.66 -5.80
CA SER A 87 -26.83 6.00 -5.58
C SER A 87 -27.66 6.97 -4.76
N SER A 88 -28.12 8.01 -5.44
CA SER A 88 -29.17 8.90 -4.98
C SER A 88 -30.16 9.05 -6.14
N PHE A 89 -31.31 8.39 -5.97
CA PHE A 89 -32.59 8.55 -6.69
C PHE A 89 -32.57 8.30 -8.22
N ALA A 90 -33.51 7.60 -8.83
CA ALA A 90 -34.90 7.30 -8.52
C ALA A 90 -35.30 5.97 -9.19
#